data_AF-A0A4Z0Y6Z7-F1
#
_entry.id   AF-A0A4Z0Y6Z7-F1
#
_cell.length_a   1.000
_cell.length_b   1.000
_cell.length_c   1.000
_cell.angle_alpha   90.00
_cell.angle_beta   90.00
_cell.angle_gamma   90.00
#
_symmetry.space_group_name_H-M   'P 1'
#
loop_
_entity.id
_entity.type
_entity.pdbx_description
1 polymer ?
#
loop_
_entity_poly.entity_id
_entity_poly.type
_entity_poly.pdbx_seq_one_letter_code
_entity_poly.pdbx_strand_id
1 'polypeptide(L)'
;MMLIATLFTASLATFALGAPAILLPCSALSGTPCICPYGSEYSESSTYINIGAPASDAGVLLNDFTNPAWTGDDPLALQGPPNIPLLSLRDRNLSTSVGYYVFRERLTYRYDSIFDGSFEQRFEQKGSIPYHSGNGSFRGLWTTLRGDRIFQNQTLVQTTVFACQTGHPIDFAAYYENALSNATDILAAVGMIRGISTGPVSVQLF
;
A
#
# COMPACT_ATOMS: atom_id res chain seq x y z
N MET A 1 -30.46 63.28 -19.28
CA MET A 1 -30.98 62.48 -18.16
C MET A 1 -30.49 61.05 -18.34
N MET A 2 -29.58 60.64 -17.45
CA MET A 2 -28.97 59.31 -17.37
C MET A 2 -29.97 58.28 -16.85
N LEU A 3 -29.84 57.03 -17.29
CA LEU A 3 -30.08 55.87 -16.43
C LEU A 3 -29.29 54.67 -16.97
N ILE A 4 -28.14 54.41 -16.33
CA ILE A 4 -27.33 53.20 -16.48
C ILE A 4 -27.84 52.22 -15.43
N ALA A 5 -28.42 51.09 -15.87
CA ALA A 5 -28.82 50.00 -14.99
C ALA A 5 -27.70 48.97 -14.91
N THR A 6 -26.86 49.06 -13.88
CA THR A 6 -25.88 48.03 -13.52
C THR A 6 -26.56 46.90 -12.76
N LEU A 7 -26.67 45.73 -13.37
CA LEU A 7 -27.02 44.48 -12.69
C LEU A 7 -25.82 43.94 -11.92
N PHE A 8 -25.85 44.03 -10.59
CA PHE A 8 -24.98 43.30 -9.70
C PHE A 8 -25.46 41.85 -9.61
N THR A 9 -24.78 40.92 -10.27
CA THR A 9 -24.92 39.49 -10.00
C THR A 9 -24.12 39.15 -8.76
N ALA A 10 -24.80 38.97 -7.63
CA ALA A 10 -24.21 38.44 -6.41
C ALA A 10 -23.90 36.94 -6.63
N SER A 11 -22.63 36.61 -6.86
CA SER A 11 -22.16 35.22 -6.82
C SER A 11 -22.20 34.73 -5.37
N LEU A 12 -23.21 33.92 -5.05
CA LEU A 12 -23.21 33.09 -3.84
C LEU A 12 -22.10 32.04 -3.99
N ALA A 13 -20.92 32.33 -3.43
CA ALA A 13 -19.91 31.32 -3.18
C ALA A 13 -20.43 30.41 -2.06
N THR A 14 -21.07 29.30 -2.43
CA THR A 14 -21.29 28.18 -1.53
C THR A 14 -19.94 27.59 -1.17
N PHE A 15 -19.40 27.98 -0.01
CA PHE A 15 -18.37 27.21 0.65
C PHE A 15 -18.99 25.87 1.04
N ALA A 16 -18.76 24.84 0.24
CA ALA A 16 -18.94 23.47 0.68
C ALA A 16 -17.93 23.24 1.81
N LEU A 17 -18.33 23.54 3.05
CA LEU A 17 -17.69 23.02 4.25
C LEU A 17 -17.83 21.51 4.13
N GLY A 18 -16.78 20.85 3.64
CA GLY A 18 -16.71 19.40 3.57
C GLY A 18 -17.04 18.85 4.96
N ALA A 19 -18.10 18.06 5.05
CA ALA A 19 -18.42 17.35 6.28
C ALA A 19 -17.15 16.62 6.74
N PRO A 20 -16.81 16.67 8.04
CA PRO A 20 -15.66 15.91 8.53
C PRO A 20 -15.85 14.45 8.14
N ALA A 21 -14.83 13.88 7.48
CA ALA A 21 -14.88 12.49 7.07
C ALA A 21 -15.11 11.63 8.31
N ILE A 22 -16.19 10.84 8.32
CA ILE A 22 -16.45 9.89 9.41
C ILE A 22 -15.33 8.86 9.34
N LEU A 23 -14.47 8.85 10.36
CA LEU A 23 -13.41 7.85 10.47
C LEU A 23 -14.04 6.47 10.70
N LEU A 24 -13.68 5.52 9.85
CA LEU A 24 -14.13 4.13 9.96
C LEU A 24 -13.10 3.29 10.72
N PRO A 25 -13.50 2.19 11.37
CA PRO A 25 -12.56 1.21 11.89
C PRO A 25 -11.62 0.71 10.80
N CYS A 26 -10.35 0.50 11.16
CA CYS A 26 -9.35 0.01 10.21
C CYS A 26 -9.72 -1.36 9.64
N SER A 27 -9.67 -1.46 8.31
CA SER A 27 -9.90 -2.67 7.53
C SER A 27 -9.24 -2.54 6.16
N ALA A 28 -9.15 -3.63 5.38
CA ALA A 28 -8.61 -3.55 4.01
C ALA A 28 -9.43 -2.66 3.05
N LEU A 29 -10.61 -2.23 3.48
CA LEU A 29 -11.52 -1.39 2.71
C LEU A 29 -11.67 0.03 3.28
N SER A 30 -11.09 0.33 4.45
CA SER A 30 -11.13 1.68 5.03
C SER A 30 -10.11 2.57 4.34
N GLY A 31 -10.46 3.85 4.14
CA GLY A 31 -9.47 4.88 3.83
C GLY A 31 -8.63 5.24 5.05
N THR A 32 -7.59 6.05 4.84
CA THR A 32 -6.73 6.57 5.91
C THR A 32 -7.05 8.05 6.22
N PRO A 33 -6.93 8.49 7.49
CA PRO A 33 -6.70 7.67 8.67
C PRO A 33 -7.94 6.84 9.05
N CYS A 34 -7.73 5.78 9.84
CA CYS A 34 -8.80 4.90 10.34
C CYS A 34 -8.71 4.73 11.86
N ILE A 35 -9.78 4.23 12.48
CA ILE A 35 -9.85 4.04 13.94
C ILE A 35 -9.23 2.69 14.30
N CYS A 36 -8.14 2.73 15.06
CA CYS A 36 -7.50 1.52 15.59
C CYS A 36 -8.29 0.89 16.76
N PRO A 37 -8.19 -0.44 16.94
CA PRO A 37 -8.71 -1.11 18.13
C PRO A 37 -8.13 -0.50 19.41
N TYR A 38 -8.91 -0.55 20.49
CA TYR A 38 -8.47 -0.05 21.80
C TYR A 38 -7.14 -0.66 22.23
N GLY A 39 -6.24 0.17 22.76
CA GLY A 39 -4.91 -0.24 23.20
C GLY A 39 -3.89 -0.41 22.06
N SER A 40 -4.15 0.20 20.89
CA SER A 40 -3.17 0.32 19.80
C SER A 40 -3.17 1.72 19.20
N GLU A 41 -2.04 2.06 18.60
CA GLU A 41 -1.75 3.35 17.97
C GLU A 41 -1.77 3.19 16.46
N TYR A 42 -2.31 4.18 15.77
CA TYR A 42 -2.33 4.23 14.31
C TYR A 42 -0.96 4.65 13.79
N SER A 43 -0.47 3.99 12.76
CA SER A 43 0.68 4.46 11.98
C SER A 43 0.44 4.18 10.51
N GLU A 44 1.01 5.01 9.65
CA GLU A 44 0.92 4.84 8.21
C GLU A 44 2.22 5.19 7.51
N SER A 45 2.44 4.57 6.36
CA SER A 45 3.56 4.86 5.49
C SER A 45 3.11 4.71 4.04
N SER A 46 3.62 5.55 3.18
CA SER A 46 3.48 5.38 1.74
C SER A 46 4.82 5.56 1.06
N THR A 47 5.16 4.61 0.19
CA THR A 47 6.40 4.61 -0.60
C THR A 47 6.05 4.63 -2.08
N TYR A 48 6.76 5.44 -2.84
CA TYR A 48 6.56 5.62 -4.28
C TYR A 48 7.85 5.36 -5.03
N ILE A 49 7.76 4.75 -6.20
CA ILE A 49 8.87 4.61 -7.14
C ILE A 49 8.35 4.70 -8.57
N ASN A 50 9.13 5.29 -9.47
CA ASN A 50 8.90 5.10 -10.90
C ASN A 50 9.80 3.97 -11.40
N ILE A 51 9.22 2.93 -11.98
CA ILE A 51 9.94 1.81 -12.57
C ILE A 51 9.94 1.97 -14.09
N GLY A 52 11.13 1.94 -14.69
CA GLY A 52 11.35 2.03 -16.14
C GLY A 52 10.92 0.79 -16.95
N ALA A 53 9.82 0.14 -16.58
CA ALA A 53 9.24 -1.01 -17.28
C ALA A 53 7.75 -0.75 -17.58
N PRO A 54 7.18 -1.39 -18.62
CA PRO A 54 5.73 -1.41 -18.82
C PRO A 54 4.98 -1.94 -17.59
N ALA A 55 3.78 -1.43 -17.32
CA ALA A 55 3.00 -1.81 -16.15
C ALA A 55 2.64 -3.30 -16.13
N SER A 56 2.44 -3.91 -17.30
CA SER A 56 2.23 -5.35 -17.44
C SER A 56 3.43 -6.16 -16.92
N ASP A 57 4.65 -5.74 -17.25
CA ASP A 57 5.87 -6.48 -16.92
C ASP A 57 6.21 -6.29 -15.43
N ALA A 58 6.03 -5.07 -14.93
CA ALA A 58 6.14 -4.79 -13.50
C ALA A 58 5.08 -5.56 -12.69
N GLY A 59 3.85 -5.65 -13.19
CA GLY A 59 2.72 -6.34 -12.56
C GLY A 59 2.94 -7.85 -12.44
N VAL A 60 3.63 -8.49 -13.40
CA VAL A 60 3.99 -9.92 -13.29
C VAL A 60 4.84 -10.20 -12.04
N LEU A 61 5.74 -9.29 -11.67
CA LEU A 61 6.58 -9.42 -10.48
C LEU A 61 5.85 -8.92 -9.21
N LEU A 62 5.23 -7.75 -9.31
CA LEU A 62 4.73 -7.01 -8.14
C LEU A 62 3.34 -7.47 -7.69
N ASN A 63 2.48 -7.87 -8.63
CA ASN A 63 1.07 -8.22 -8.39
C ASN A 63 0.85 -9.73 -8.17
N ASP A 64 1.88 -10.44 -7.72
CA ASP A 64 1.79 -11.82 -7.26
C ASP A 64 1.81 -11.87 -5.73
N PHE A 65 0.63 -12.10 -5.14
CA PHE A 65 0.48 -12.29 -3.71
C PHE A 65 1.16 -13.55 -3.22
N THR A 66 1.17 -14.61 -4.02
CA THR A 66 1.75 -15.91 -3.62
C THR A 66 3.26 -15.97 -3.76
N ASN A 67 3.85 -15.08 -4.53
CA ASN A 67 5.30 -14.99 -4.69
C ASN A 67 5.77 -13.52 -4.67
N PRO A 68 5.86 -12.90 -3.48
CA PRO A 68 6.36 -11.54 -3.32
C PRO A 68 7.90 -11.46 -3.40
N ALA A 69 8.54 -12.11 -4.39
CA ALA A 69 10.00 -12.18 -4.51
C ALA A 69 10.69 -10.80 -4.46
N TRP A 70 9.99 -9.76 -4.92
CA TRP A 70 10.45 -8.38 -4.85
C TRP A 70 10.64 -7.85 -3.43
N THR A 71 9.98 -8.42 -2.42
CA THR A 71 10.24 -8.05 -1.01
C THR A 71 11.51 -8.66 -0.44
N GLY A 72 12.21 -9.51 -1.20
CA GLY A 72 13.42 -10.20 -0.74
C GLY A 72 13.16 -11.37 0.20
N ASP A 73 11.89 -11.69 0.45
CA ASP A 73 11.44 -12.71 1.39
C ASP A 73 10.42 -13.64 0.73
N ASP A 74 10.76 -14.91 0.61
CA ASP A 74 9.81 -15.94 0.21
C ASP A 74 8.78 -16.20 1.32
N PRO A 75 7.52 -16.50 0.98
CA PRO A 75 6.52 -16.85 1.97
C PRO A 75 6.86 -18.18 2.63
N LEU A 76 6.70 -18.25 3.95
CA LEU A 76 6.93 -19.47 4.73
C LEU A 76 5.90 -20.56 4.42
N ALA A 77 4.65 -20.14 4.19
CA ALA A 77 3.55 -21.02 3.87
C ALA A 77 2.53 -20.29 3.00
N LEU A 78 1.88 -21.04 2.13
CA LEU A 78 0.77 -20.59 1.31
C LEU A 78 -0.44 -21.49 1.57
N GLN A 79 -1.63 -20.90 1.63
CA GLN A 79 -2.89 -21.64 1.77
C GLN A 79 -3.95 -21.06 0.85
N GLY A 80 -4.78 -21.96 0.31
CA GLY A 80 -5.81 -21.60 -0.66
C GLY A 80 -5.31 -21.50 -2.10
N PRO A 81 -6.21 -21.19 -3.05
CA PRO A 81 -5.85 -20.99 -4.45
C PRO A 81 -4.94 -19.76 -4.61
N PRO A 82 -4.06 -19.74 -5.62
CA PRO A 82 -3.14 -18.64 -5.82
C PRO A 82 -3.85 -17.39 -6.32
N ASN A 83 -3.52 -16.23 -5.74
CA ASN A 83 -3.96 -14.92 -6.20
C ASN A 83 -5.49 -14.72 -6.32
N ILE A 84 -6.27 -15.43 -5.49
CA ILE A 84 -7.72 -15.28 -5.39
C ILE A 84 -8.08 -14.49 -4.11
N PRO A 85 -8.64 -13.29 -4.24
CA PRO A 85 -9.09 -12.50 -3.10
C PRO A 85 -9.97 -13.30 -2.13
N LEU A 86 -9.76 -13.03 -0.85
CA LEU A 86 -10.38 -13.65 0.33
C LEU A 86 -10.03 -15.13 0.57
N LEU A 87 -9.49 -15.84 -0.41
CA LEU A 87 -9.14 -17.26 -0.32
C LEU A 87 -7.64 -17.51 -0.22
N SER A 88 -6.79 -16.64 -0.79
CA SER A 88 -5.34 -16.75 -0.68
C SER A 88 -4.85 -16.21 0.66
N LEU A 89 -4.07 -17.05 1.36
CA LEU A 89 -3.35 -16.70 2.58
C LEU A 89 -1.86 -16.99 2.39
N ARG A 90 -1.02 -16.16 3.01
CA ARG A 90 0.42 -16.41 3.12
C ARG A 90 0.92 -16.10 4.52
N ASP A 91 1.89 -16.87 4.98
CA ASP A 91 2.62 -16.59 6.22
C ASP A 91 3.98 -16.00 5.86
N ARG A 92 4.34 -14.86 6.44
CA ARG A 92 5.64 -14.19 6.23
C ARG A 92 6.30 -13.85 7.55
N ASN A 93 7.62 -13.97 7.60
CA ASN A 93 8.40 -13.44 8.71
C ASN A 93 8.65 -11.96 8.50
N LEU A 94 8.35 -11.15 9.52
CA LEU A 94 8.79 -9.76 9.57
C LEU A 94 9.72 -9.55 10.75
N SER A 95 10.87 -8.95 10.45
CA SER A 95 11.85 -8.50 11.42
C SER A 95 11.45 -7.11 11.92
N THR A 96 11.34 -6.95 13.23
CA THR A 96 10.92 -5.70 13.87
C THR A 96 11.90 -5.33 14.99
N SER A 97 11.84 -4.09 15.49
CA SER A 97 12.67 -3.68 16.63
C SER A 97 12.33 -4.44 17.93
N VAL A 98 11.18 -5.12 17.98
CA VAL A 98 10.73 -5.93 19.13
C VAL A 98 10.78 -7.44 18.87
N GLY A 99 11.47 -7.86 17.81
CA GLY A 99 11.74 -9.27 17.48
C GLY A 99 11.18 -9.73 16.13
N TYR A 100 11.25 -11.03 15.90
CA TYR A 100 10.78 -11.69 14.68
C TYR A 100 9.40 -12.30 14.90
N TYR A 101 8.48 -12.04 13.97
CA TYR A 101 7.10 -12.50 14.07
C TYR A 101 6.60 -13.03 12.73
N VAL A 102 5.75 -14.06 12.79
CA VAL A 102 5.05 -14.60 11.63
C VAL A 102 3.74 -13.83 11.46
N PHE A 103 3.62 -13.12 10.35
CA PHE A 103 2.40 -12.45 9.93
C PHE A 103 1.67 -13.35 8.95
N ARG A 104 0.48 -13.82 9.35
CA ARG A 104 -0.47 -14.40 8.41
C ARG A 104 -1.19 -13.28 7.71
N GLU A 105 -1.11 -13.24 6.39
CA GLU A 105 -1.75 -12.23 5.55
C GLU A 105 -2.82 -12.85 4.66
N ARG A 106 -3.86 -12.09 4.38
CA ARG A 106 -4.95 -12.44 3.46
C ARG A 106 -4.98 -11.47 2.30
N LEU A 107 -4.99 -11.99 1.07
CA LEU A 107 -5.33 -11.20 -0.10
C LEU A 107 -6.80 -10.78 -0.01
N THR A 108 -7.09 -9.49 -0.16
CA THR A 108 -8.45 -8.94 -0.02
C THR A 108 -8.99 -8.34 -1.30
N TYR A 109 -8.09 -7.84 -2.15
CA TYR A 109 -8.41 -7.30 -3.45
C TYR A 109 -7.23 -7.55 -4.40
N ARG A 110 -7.55 -7.82 -5.67
CA ARG A 110 -6.58 -7.93 -6.74
C ARG A 110 -7.21 -7.48 -8.04
N TYR A 111 -6.46 -6.70 -8.80
CA TYR A 111 -6.85 -6.15 -10.07
C TYR A 111 -5.66 -6.13 -11.03
N ASP A 112 -5.91 -6.50 -12.28
CA ASP A 112 -4.99 -6.42 -13.40
C ASP A 112 -5.76 -5.83 -14.58
N SER A 113 -5.30 -4.71 -15.11
CA SER A 113 -5.91 -4.05 -16.27
C SER A 113 -5.45 -4.71 -17.56
N ILE A 114 -6.40 -5.26 -18.32
CA ILE A 114 -6.13 -5.83 -19.65
C ILE A 114 -5.80 -4.77 -20.70
N PHE A 115 -6.06 -3.48 -20.43
CA PHE A 115 -5.94 -2.41 -21.42
C PHE A 115 -4.57 -1.73 -21.40
N ASP A 116 -4.04 -1.48 -20.21
CA ASP A 116 -2.83 -0.69 -20.02
C ASP A 116 -1.78 -1.37 -19.13
N GLY A 117 -2.13 -2.53 -18.54
CA GLY A 117 -1.26 -3.30 -17.64
C GLY A 117 -1.19 -2.74 -16.22
N SER A 118 -1.92 -1.68 -15.89
CA SER A 118 -1.98 -1.16 -14.53
C SER A 118 -2.56 -2.22 -13.58
N PHE A 119 -2.12 -2.24 -12.33
CA PHE A 119 -2.46 -3.31 -11.39
C PHE A 119 -2.63 -2.79 -9.97
N GLU A 120 -3.35 -3.55 -9.16
CA GLU A 120 -3.52 -3.26 -7.74
C GLU A 120 -3.71 -4.55 -6.93
N GLN A 121 -3.08 -4.60 -5.76
CA GLN A 121 -3.24 -5.65 -4.78
C GLN A 121 -3.49 -5.02 -3.41
N ARG A 122 -4.46 -5.54 -2.66
CA ARG A 122 -4.64 -5.22 -1.24
C ARG A 122 -4.60 -6.47 -0.40
N PHE A 123 -3.89 -6.43 0.71
CA PHE A 123 -3.85 -7.54 1.67
C PHE A 123 -3.78 -7.03 3.10
N GLU A 124 -4.14 -7.90 4.04
CA GLU A 124 -4.24 -7.55 5.45
C GLU A 124 -3.70 -8.66 6.35
N GLN A 125 -3.18 -8.28 7.52
CA GLN A 125 -2.88 -9.21 8.59
C GLN A 125 -4.15 -9.88 9.11
N LYS A 126 -4.05 -11.19 9.36
CA LYS A 126 -5.07 -12.01 9.98
C LYS A 126 -4.84 -12.15 11.48
N GLY A 127 -5.80 -11.63 12.24
CA GLY A 127 -5.80 -11.75 13.70
C GLY A 127 -4.80 -10.80 14.36
N SER A 128 -4.81 -10.78 15.68
CA SER A 128 -3.86 -10.00 16.48
C SER A 128 -2.64 -10.85 16.82
N ILE A 129 -1.45 -10.26 16.77
CA ILE A 129 -0.20 -10.92 17.14
C ILE A 129 0.37 -10.23 18.39
N PRO A 130 0.34 -10.86 19.58
CA PRO A 130 0.96 -10.28 20.77
C PRO A 130 2.50 -10.28 20.63
N TYR A 131 3.15 -9.28 21.23
CA TYR A 131 4.61 -9.27 21.32
C TYR A 131 5.08 -10.40 22.25
N HIS A 132 6.25 -10.99 21.97
CA HIS A 132 6.85 -12.03 22.80
C HIS A 132 7.09 -11.57 24.24
N SER A 133 7.32 -10.27 24.44
CA SER A 133 7.47 -9.64 25.76
C SER A 133 6.16 -9.48 26.54
N GLY A 134 5.00 -9.63 25.90
CA GLY A 134 3.68 -9.38 26.47
C GLY A 134 3.25 -7.91 26.53
N ASN A 135 4.16 -6.95 26.28
CA ASN A 135 3.91 -5.51 26.46
C ASN A 135 3.45 -4.79 25.18
N GLY A 136 2.69 -5.46 24.32
CA GLY A 136 2.15 -4.86 23.10
C GLY A 136 1.64 -5.89 22.11
N SER A 137 1.19 -5.41 20.96
CA SER A 137 0.70 -6.28 19.90
C SER A 137 0.65 -5.59 18.55
N PHE A 138 0.71 -6.38 17.48
CA PHE A 138 0.25 -6.00 16.16
C PHE A 138 -1.26 -6.30 16.09
N ARG A 139 -2.11 -5.26 16.19
CA ARG A 139 -3.58 -5.38 16.14
C ARG A 139 -4.14 -5.39 14.73
N GLY A 140 -3.36 -4.94 13.75
CA GLY A 140 -3.69 -5.05 12.33
C GLY A 140 -2.65 -4.35 11.47
N LEU A 141 -2.55 -4.81 10.23
CA LEU A 141 -1.69 -4.27 9.20
C LEU A 141 -2.46 -4.41 7.89
N TRP A 142 -2.52 -3.34 7.11
CA TRP A 142 -3.21 -3.30 5.83
C TRP A 142 -2.29 -2.67 4.80
N THR A 143 -2.13 -3.34 3.66
CA THR A 143 -1.25 -2.89 2.58
C THR A 143 -2.03 -2.80 1.29
N THR A 144 -1.86 -1.68 0.60
CA THR A 144 -2.21 -1.52 -0.81
C THR A 144 -0.92 -1.36 -1.61
N LEU A 145 -0.77 -2.15 -2.67
CA LEU A 145 0.26 -1.99 -3.69
C LEU A 145 -0.45 -1.69 -4.99
N ARG A 146 -0.06 -0.61 -5.66
CA ARG A 146 -0.65 -0.18 -6.93
C ARG A 146 0.46 0.16 -7.91
N GLY A 147 0.28 -0.23 -9.17
CA GLY A 147 1.13 0.17 -10.28
C GLY A 147 0.29 0.79 -11.38
N ASP A 148 0.49 2.07 -11.65
CA ASP A 148 -0.19 2.80 -12.72
C ASP A 148 0.75 2.99 -13.89
N ARG A 149 0.28 2.67 -15.10
CA ARG A 149 0.97 3.06 -16.33
C ARG A 149 0.99 4.58 -16.44
N ILE A 150 2.18 5.17 -16.52
CA ILE A 150 2.35 6.61 -16.82
C ILE A 150 2.82 6.84 -18.27
N PHE A 151 3.66 5.94 -18.81
CA PHE A 151 4.07 5.93 -20.21
C PHE A 151 4.28 4.48 -20.69
N GLN A 152 4.64 4.29 -21.97
CA GLN A 152 4.79 2.95 -22.55
C GLN A 152 5.75 2.03 -21.78
N ASN A 153 6.90 2.56 -21.32
CA ASN A 153 7.90 1.83 -20.55
C ASN A 153 8.10 2.45 -19.16
N GLN A 154 7.01 2.94 -18.54
CA GLN A 154 7.07 3.61 -17.26
C GLN A 154 5.85 3.28 -16.40
N THR A 155 6.11 2.86 -15.17
CA THR A 155 5.09 2.49 -14.19
C THR A 155 5.35 3.22 -12.89
N LEU A 156 4.38 4.02 -12.45
CA LEU A 156 4.39 4.58 -11.10
C LEU A 156 3.87 3.51 -10.14
N VAL A 157 4.72 3.04 -9.25
CA VAL A 157 4.35 2.08 -8.21
C VAL A 157 4.26 2.78 -6.88
N GLN A 158 3.18 2.52 -6.16
CA GLN A 158 2.92 3.02 -4.82
C GLN A 158 2.59 1.86 -3.88
N THR A 159 3.22 1.84 -2.72
CA THR A 159 2.75 1.09 -1.56
C THR A 159 2.15 2.07 -0.56
N THR A 160 1.02 1.70 0.04
CA THR A 160 0.45 2.38 1.19
C THR A 160 0.18 1.33 2.25
N VAL A 161 0.70 1.58 3.45
CA VAL A 161 0.50 0.72 4.59
C VAL A 161 -0.02 1.53 5.74
N PHE A 162 -1.00 0.98 6.43
CA PHE A 162 -1.37 1.47 7.75
C PHE A 162 -1.46 0.30 8.72
N ALA A 163 -1.15 0.57 9.98
CA ALA A 163 -1.02 -0.42 11.01
C ALA A 163 -1.60 0.10 12.32
N CYS A 164 -2.19 -0.82 13.07
CA CYS A 164 -2.58 -0.61 14.45
C CYS A 164 -1.66 -1.44 15.32
N GLN A 165 -0.75 -0.80 16.04
CA GLN A 165 0.28 -1.47 16.84
C GLN A 165 0.68 -0.63 18.06
N THR A 166 1.46 -1.19 18.97
CA THR A 166 1.94 -0.44 20.16
C THR A 166 3.40 -0.07 19.97
N GLY A 167 3.76 1.22 20.03
CA GLY A 167 5.16 1.67 19.98
C GLY A 167 5.85 1.51 18.61
N HIS A 168 5.06 1.32 17.55
CA HIS A 168 5.49 1.33 16.15
C HIS A 168 6.82 0.63 15.82
N PRO A 169 6.96 -0.68 16.11
CA PRO A 169 8.25 -1.36 16.00
C PRO A 169 8.69 -1.71 14.57
N ILE A 170 7.91 -1.34 13.56
CA ILE A 170 8.21 -1.60 12.14
C ILE A 170 8.48 -0.28 11.42
N ASP A 171 9.65 -0.19 10.80
CA ASP A 171 9.98 0.88 9.86
C ASP A 171 9.47 0.50 8.46
N PHE A 172 8.21 0.83 8.19
CA PHE A 172 7.57 0.51 6.92
C PHE A 172 8.21 1.26 5.74
N ALA A 173 8.65 2.50 5.95
CA ALA A 173 9.36 3.28 4.93
C ALA A 173 10.63 2.55 4.49
N ALA A 174 11.51 2.20 5.42
CA ALA A 174 12.73 1.46 5.11
C ALA A 174 12.45 0.10 4.47
N TYR A 175 11.42 -0.62 4.96
CA TYR A 175 11.03 -1.92 4.40
C TYR A 175 10.61 -1.80 2.93
N TYR A 176 9.68 -0.89 2.59
CA TYR A 176 9.19 -0.76 1.22
C TYR A 176 10.16 -0.05 0.28
N GLU A 177 11.04 0.83 0.76
CA GLU A 177 12.13 1.36 -0.05
C GLU A 177 13.07 0.25 -0.50
N ASN A 178 13.51 -0.61 0.43
CA ASN A 178 14.36 -1.75 0.08
C ASN A 178 13.65 -2.72 -0.86
N ALA A 179 12.38 -3.05 -0.60
CA ALA A 179 11.60 -3.95 -1.44
C ALA A 179 11.39 -3.41 -2.86
N LEU A 180 11.06 -2.12 -3.01
CA LEU A 180 10.84 -1.52 -4.32
C LEU A 180 12.16 -1.27 -5.08
N SER A 181 13.26 -1.03 -4.37
CA SER A 181 14.61 -1.04 -4.97
C SER A 181 14.92 -2.43 -5.54
N ASN A 182 14.73 -3.49 -4.75
CA ASN A 182 14.95 -4.86 -5.18
C ASN A 182 14.05 -5.26 -6.37
N ALA A 183 12.80 -4.80 -6.41
CA ALA A 183 11.92 -4.99 -7.56
C ALA A 183 12.55 -4.44 -8.86
N THR A 184 13.14 -3.24 -8.76
CA THR A 184 13.82 -2.60 -9.89
C THR A 184 15.05 -3.40 -10.31
N ASP A 185 15.83 -3.91 -9.36
CA ASP A 185 17.02 -4.73 -9.62
C ASP A 185 16.68 -6.05 -10.32
N ILE A 186 15.61 -6.73 -9.87
CA ILE A 186 15.11 -7.97 -10.50
C ILE A 186 14.69 -7.70 -11.95
N LEU A 187 13.92 -6.64 -12.19
CA LEU A 187 13.49 -6.26 -13.54
C LEU A 187 14.66 -5.84 -14.42
N ALA A 188 15.68 -5.19 -13.87
CA ALA A 188 16.90 -4.84 -14.58
C ALA A 188 17.69 -6.10 -14.98
N ALA A 189 17.85 -7.04 -14.06
CA ALA A 189 18.58 -8.29 -14.28
C ALA A 189 17.98 -9.15 -15.40
N VAL A 190 16.66 -9.12 -15.58
CA VAL A 190 15.95 -9.84 -16.65
C VAL A 190 15.72 -9.01 -17.91
N GLY A 191 16.32 -7.82 -18.02
CA GLY A 191 16.30 -6.97 -19.23
C GLY A 191 14.97 -6.28 -19.51
N MET A 192 14.13 -6.10 -18.48
CA MET A 192 12.80 -5.48 -18.60
C MET A 192 12.82 -3.96 -18.45
N ILE A 193 13.91 -3.38 -17.93
CA ILE A 193 14.05 -1.92 -17.83
C ILE A 193 14.40 -1.32 -19.20
N ARG A 194 13.44 -0.59 -19.77
CA ARG A 194 13.55 0.11 -21.07
C ARG A 194 13.26 1.61 -20.97
N GLY A 195 12.88 2.08 -19.79
CA GLY A 195 12.65 3.47 -19.43
C GLY A 195 13.64 3.98 -18.39
N ILE A 196 13.24 5.00 -17.64
CA ILE A 196 14.01 5.62 -16.56
C ILE A 196 13.39 5.21 -15.23
N SER A 197 14.13 4.50 -14.38
CA SER A 197 13.73 4.25 -12.99
C SER A 197 14.20 5.37 -12.06
N THR A 198 13.43 5.65 -11.01
CA THR A 198 13.87 6.50 -9.89
C THR A 198 14.22 5.64 -8.67
N GLY A 199 14.85 6.23 -7.66
CA GLY A 199 14.86 5.64 -6.33
C GLY A 199 13.46 5.69 -5.69
N PRO A 200 13.15 4.80 -4.74
CA PRO A 200 11.94 4.87 -3.96
C PRO A 200 12.00 6.02 -2.95
N VAL A 201 10.84 6.60 -2.62
CA VAL A 201 10.70 7.71 -1.66
C VAL A 201 9.50 7.43 -0.76
N SER A 202 9.69 7.53 0.56
CA SER A 202 8.62 7.31 1.54
C SER A 202 8.20 8.56 2.31
N VAL A 203 6.97 8.51 2.80
CA VAL A 203 6.44 9.38 3.87
C VAL A 203 5.83 8.47 4.93
N GLN A 204 6.18 8.68 6.19
CA GLN A 204 5.69 7.88 7.32
C GLN A 204 5.22 8.76 8.47
N LEU A 205 4.08 8.39 9.05
CA LEU A 205 3.42 9.05 10.18
C LEU A 205 3.14 8.04 11.29
N PHE A 206 3.32 8.50 12.53
CA PHE A 206 3.05 7.77 13.77
C PHE A 206 2.13 8.63 14.65
#